data_AF-A0A398CP32-F1
#
_entry.id   AF-A0A398CP32-F1
#
_cell.length_a   1.000
_cell.length_b   1.000
_cell.length_c   1.000
_cell.angle_alpha   90.00
_cell.angle_beta   90.00
_cell.angle_gamma   90.00
#
_symmetry.space_group_name_H-M   'P 1'
#
loop_
_entity.id
_entity.type
_entity.pdbx_description
1 polymer ?
#
loop_
_entity_poly.entity_id
_entity_poly.type
_entity_poly.pdbx_seq_one_letter_code
_entity_poly.pdbx_strand_id
1 'polypeptide(L)'
;MKKWKKTVVTLTVLLAVSAVAVPLAIACGAQSNNKNSAEAAAVQSDSRKKPGKKPAPAHAAPKPSAGPAAGAESSSMTDRNGYSIVITGGYETDAQDHGRPIALIAAALGVPDAVFRQAFSGVTPAGAGSSGPTSEEAQSNKAALMKVLSPYGITNERLDEVSNYYRYSGVKGETWKRTPATLSTTVKDGVVTGVTITNAGSGYSSAPTVKITGPSGTYTATATIAYTKDFKTNGSISSIAIK
;
A
#
# COMPACT_ATOMS: atom_id res chain seq x y z
N MET A 1 20.64 -16.10 43.96
CA MET A 1 21.26 -14.88 43.42
C MET A 1 22.13 -15.26 42.22
N LYS A 2 21.64 -15.08 40.98
CA LYS A 2 22.30 -15.56 39.76
C LYS A 2 22.76 -14.33 38.95
N LYS A 3 24.06 -14.03 39.01
CA LYS A 3 24.67 -12.88 38.30
C LYS A 3 24.97 -13.29 36.87
N TRP A 4 24.30 -12.69 35.89
CA TRP A 4 24.63 -12.88 34.48
C TRP A 4 25.40 -11.64 33.96
N LYS A 5 26.61 -11.89 33.47
CA LYS A 5 27.51 -10.88 32.90
C LYS A 5 26.95 -10.42 31.56
N LYS A 6 26.79 -9.10 31.37
CA LYS A 6 26.42 -8.48 30.10
C LYS A 6 27.68 -8.38 29.23
N THR A 7 27.75 -9.15 28.14
CA THR A 7 28.78 -9.00 27.12
C THR A 7 28.34 -7.91 26.15
N VAL A 8 29.04 -6.78 26.18
CA VAL A 8 28.88 -5.67 25.23
C VAL A 8 29.62 -6.04 23.95
N VAL A 9 28.90 -6.18 22.84
CA VAL A 9 29.48 -6.34 21.50
C VAL A 9 29.43 -4.98 20.82
N THR A 10 30.59 -4.33 20.74
CA THR A 10 30.80 -3.06 20.05
C THR A 10 30.90 -3.32 18.55
N LEU A 11 29.91 -2.89 17.77
CA LEU A 11 29.94 -2.97 16.30
C LEU A 11 30.40 -1.61 15.75
N THR A 12 31.64 -1.57 15.27
CA THR A 12 32.27 -0.39 14.67
C THR A 12 31.66 -0.11 13.29
N VAL A 13 31.09 1.08 13.14
CA VAL A 13 30.57 1.63 11.89
C VAL A 13 31.75 2.05 11.00
N LEU A 14 31.85 1.52 9.79
CA LEU A 14 32.78 2.02 8.76
C LEU A 14 31.98 2.82 7.72
N LEU A 15 32.09 4.14 7.80
CA LEU A 15 31.57 5.11 6.85
C LEU A 15 32.55 5.23 5.68
N ALA A 16 32.15 4.83 4.48
CA ALA A 16 32.85 5.17 3.25
C ALA A 16 32.10 6.32 2.56
N VAL A 17 32.67 7.52 2.67
CA VAL A 17 32.25 8.72 1.94
C VAL A 17 33.00 8.74 0.61
N SER A 18 32.27 8.72 -0.51
CA SER A 18 32.81 9.15 -1.80
C SER A 18 31.92 10.23 -2.39
N ALA A 19 32.42 11.46 -2.29
CA ALA A 19 31.89 12.63 -2.96
C ALA A 19 32.32 12.61 -4.44
N VAL A 20 31.38 12.85 -5.35
CA VAL A 20 31.68 13.37 -6.70
C VAL A 20 30.79 14.58 -6.94
N ALA A 21 31.44 15.68 -7.30
CA ALA A 21 30.90 17.00 -7.47
C ALA A 21 30.91 17.40 -8.96
N VAL A 22 29.81 18.05 -9.40
CA VAL A 22 29.73 19.20 -10.34
C VAL A 22 29.90 18.88 -11.86
N PRO A 23 29.31 19.63 -12.84
CA PRO A 23 28.60 20.92 -12.76
C PRO A 23 27.19 21.03 -13.36
N LEU A 24 26.60 22.15 -12.95
CA LEU A 24 25.45 22.90 -13.44
C LEU A 24 25.70 23.46 -14.86
N ALA A 25 24.73 23.34 -15.77
CA ALA A 25 24.68 24.12 -17.01
C ALA A 25 23.39 24.94 -17.04
N ILE A 26 23.58 26.26 -17.03
CA ILE A 26 22.58 27.31 -17.25
C ILE A 26 22.46 27.48 -18.77
N ALA A 27 21.23 27.50 -19.29
CA ALA A 27 20.95 28.09 -20.60
C ALA A 27 19.68 28.95 -20.51
N CYS A 28 19.91 30.25 -20.67
CA CYS A 28 18.94 31.31 -20.86
C CYS A 28 18.37 31.25 -22.30
N GLY A 29 17.12 31.67 -22.52
CA GLY A 29 16.62 31.84 -23.90
C GLY A 29 15.12 32.09 -24.08
N ALA A 30 14.72 33.36 -23.93
CA ALA A 30 13.76 34.10 -24.76
C ALA A 30 12.33 33.57 -25.03
N GLN A 31 11.39 34.21 -24.34
CA GLN A 31 10.14 34.84 -24.79
C GLN A 31 9.88 34.97 -26.32
N SER A 32 8.68 34.57 -26.76
CA SER A 32 7.97 35.28 -27.83
C SER A 32 6.46 35.18 -27.66
N ASN A 33 5.84 36.35 -27.59
CA ASN A 33 4.40 36.61 -27.78
C ASN A 33 3.89 36.00 -29.09
N ASN A 34 2.62 35.57 -29.11
CA ASN A 34 1.67 36.27 -29.98
C ASN A 34 0.22 36.10 -29.51
N LYS A 35 -0.48 37.23 -29.46
CA LYS A 35 -1.94 37.33 -29.37
C LYS A 35 -2.53 36.93 -30.72
N ASN A 36 -3.74 36.36 -30.71
CA ASN A 36 -4.79 36.86 -31.59
C ASN A 36 -6.17 36.49 -31.07
N SER A 37 -7.02 37.51 -31.09
CA SER A 37 -8.40 37.58 -30.66
C SER A 37 -9.35 37.11 -31.77
N ALA A 38 -10.54 36.65 -31.39
CA ALA A 38 -11.84 36.91 -32.01
C ALA A 38 -12.90 36.21 -31.14
N GLU A 39 -13.84 36.91 -30.49
CA GLU A 39 -15.16 37.29 -31.03
C GLU A 39 -15.93 36.08 -31.60
N ALA A 40 -17.21 35.80 -31.30
CA ALA A 40 -18.28 36.54 -30.65
C ALA A 40 -19.46 35.56 -30.42
N ALA A 41 -20.57 36.12 -29.94
CA ALA A 41 -21.96 35.67 -30.10
C ALA A 41 -22.62 34.96 -28.91
N ALA A 42 -23.43 35.77 -28.23
CA ALA A 42 -24.50 35.41 -27.31
C ALA A 42 -25.65 34.65 -28.01
N VAL A 43 -26.35 33.78 -27.28
CA VAL A 43 -27.82 33.60 -27.40
C VAL A 43 -28.41 33.25 -26.02
N GLN A 44 -29.57 33.84 -25.78
CA GLN A 44 -30.38 33.92 -24.56
C GLN A 44 -31.12 32.64 -24.16
N SER A 45 -31.54 32.68 -22.90
CA SER A 45 -32.63 32.00 -22.21
C SER A 45 -33.90 31.71 -23.03
N ASP A 46 -34.56 30.58 -22.77
CA ASP A 46 -36.00 30.60 -22.47
C ASP A 46 -36.51 29.36 -21.71
N SER A 47 -37.67 29.57 -21.09
CA SER A 47 -38.28 28.85 -19.97
C SER A 47 -39.16 27.66 -20.39
N ARG A 48 -39.37 26.69 -19.48
CA ARG A 48 -40.73 26.22 -19.08
C ARG A 48 -40.73 25.13 -17.99
N LYS A 49 -41.75 25.21 -17.14
CA LYS A 49 -41.95 24.48 -15.88
C LYS A 49 -43.25 23.66 -15.95
N LYS A 50 -43.25 22.49 -15.24
CA LYS A 50 -44.37 21.71 -14.63
C LYS A 50 -45.27 20.82 -15.53
N PRO A 51 -46.03 19.83 -14.96
CA PRO A 51 -45.96 19.15 -13.64
C PRO A 51 -46.23 17.61 -13.61
N GLY A 52 -45.77 16.94 -12.53
CA GLY A 52 -46.56 16.01 -11.69
C GLY A 52 -46.90 14.57 -12.14
N LYS A 53 -46.32 13.57 -11.46
CA LYS A 53 -46.99 12.28 -11.16
C LYS A 53 -46.45 11.67 -9.85
N LYS A 54 -47.35 11.38 -8.90
CA LYS A 54 -47.10 10.69 -7.61
C LYS A 54 -46.90 9.17 -7.83
N PRO A 55 -46.26 8.43 -6.89
CA PRO A 55 -45.70 7.09 -7.11
C PRO A 55 -46.64 5.95 -6.68
N ALA A 56 -46.38 4.75 -7.20
CA ALA A 56 -46.96 3.47 -6.77
C ALA A 56 -45.84 2.42 -6.60
N PRO A 57 -46.09 1.26 -5.96
CA PRO A 57 -45.67 0.94 -4.60
C PRO A 57 -44.41 0.07 -4.52
N ALA A 58 -43.83 0.07 -3.32
CA ALA A 58 -42.62 -0.67 -2.94
C ALA A 58 -42.64 -2.15 -3.36
N HIS A 59 -41.61 -2.56 -4.09
CA HIS A 59 -41.20 -3.95 -4.18
C HIS A 59 -40.05 -4.18 -3.19
N ALA A 60 -40.22 -5.21 -2.38
CA ALA A 60 -39.31 -5.61 -1.32
C ALA A 60 -37.88 -5.76 -1.84
N ALA A 61 -36.94 -5.12 -1.16
CA ALA A 61 -35.52 -5.25 -1.44
C ALA A 61 -35.08 -6.72 -1.23
N PRO A 62 -34.44 -7.37 -2.21
CA PRO A 62 -33.77 -8.63 -1.94
C PRO A 62 -32.61 -8.39 -0.98
N LYS A 63 -32.54 -9.22 0.06
CA LYS A 63 -31.47 -9.35 1.05
C LYS A 63 -30.10 -9.29 0.33
N PRO A 64 -29.10 -8.51 0.80
CA PRO A 64 -27.82 -8.45 0.13
C PRO A 64 -27.14 -9.81 0.23
N SER A 65 -27.06 -10.49 -0.91
CA SER A 65 -26.18 -11.61 -1.15
C SER A 65 -24.77 -11.21 -0.77
N ALA A 66 -24.09 -12.04 0.03
CA ALA A 66 -22.68 -11.88 0.32
C ALA A 66 -21.92 -11.65 -1.00
N GLY A 67 -21.17 -10.55 -1.06
CA GLY A 67 -20.34 -10.23 -2.20
C GLY A 67 -19.32 -11.35 -2.48
N PRO A 68 -18.86 -11.49 -3.74
CA PRO A 68 -17.94 -12.55 -4.12
C PRO A 68 -16.67 -12.44 -3.29
N ALA A 69 -16.29 -13.54 -2.62
CA ALA A 69 -14.97 -13.67 -2.00
C ALA A 69 -13.91 -13.39 -3.07
N ALA A 70 -13.19 -12.27 -2.94
CA ALA A 70 -12.04 -11.98 -3.78
C ALA A 70 -11.09 -13.18 -3.72
N GLY A 71 -10.83 -13.83 -4.85
CA GLY A 71 -9.88 -14.92 -4.92
C GLY A 71 -8.53 -14.42 -4.42
N ALA A 72 -8.04 -15.00 -3.33
CA ALA A 72 -6.77 -14.59 -2.74
C ALA A 72 -5.68 -14.67 -3.81
N GLU A 73 -4.96 -13.56 -4.03
CA GLU A 73 -3.84 -13.51 -4.98
C GLU A 73 -2.83 -14.60 -4.62
N SER A 74 -2.27 -15.26 -5.63
CA SER A 74 -1.30 -16.34 -5.40
C SER A 74 -0.11 -16.25 -6.35
N SER A 75 1.06 -16.63 -5.83
CA SER A 75 2.28 -16.80 -6.59
C SER A 75 2.84 -18.20 -6.36
N SER A 76 3.17 -18.90 -7.43
CA SER A 76 3.72 -20.26 -7.39
C SER A 76 5.12 -20.31 -7.98
N MET A 77 6.00 -21.11 -7.38
CA MET A 77 7.31 -21.43 -7.91
C MET A 77 7.65 -22.90 -7.64
N THR A 78 8.50 -23.49 -8.46
CA THR A 78 9.13 -24.79 -8.19
C THR A 78 10.58 -24.54 -7.87
N ASP A 79 11.05 -25.05 -6.73
CA ASP A 79 12.44 -24.89 -6.33
C ASP A 79 13.36 -25.95 -6.96
N ARG A 80 14.66 -25.84 -6.67
CA ARG A 80 15.67 -26.78 -7.19
C ARG A 80 15.54 -28.21 -6.66
N ASN A 81 14.81 -28.40 -5.55
CA ASN A 81 14.59 -29.70 -4.93
C ASN A 81 13.32 -30.39 -5.47
N GLY A 82 12.63 -29.77 -6.45
CA GLY A 82 11.41 -30.30 -7.05
C GLY A 82 10.16 -30.06 -6.20
N TYR A 83 10.20 -29.16 -5.21
CA TYR A 83 9.03 -28.78 -4.42
C TYR A 83 8.31 -27.60 -5.07
N SER A 84 7.00 -27.73 -5.24
CA SER A 84 6.11 -26.63 -5.60
C SER A 84 5.76 -25.83 -4.36
N ILE A 85 6.09 -24.54 -4.37
CA ILE A 85 5.80 -23.58 -3.30
C ILE A 85 4.75 -22.61 -3.83
N VAL A 86 3.65 -22.49 -3.12
CA VAL A 86 2.56 -21.57 -3.42
C VAL A 86 2.41 -20.62 -2.24
N ILE A 87 2.57 -19.32 -2.50
CA ILE A 87 2.27 -18.24 -1.56
C ILE A 87 0.89 -17.70 -1.92
N THR A 88 0.00 -17.57 -0.94
CA THR A 88 -1.39 -17.11 -1.16
C THR A 88 -1.75 -16.02 -0.16
N GLY A 89 -2.45 -15.00 -0.65
CA GLY A 89 -2.87 -13.82 0.10
C GLY A 89 -1.69 -12.94 0.53
N GLY A 90 -1.88 -12.27 1.65
CA GLY A 90 -0.94 -11.34 2.25
C GLY A 90 -1.10 -9.89 1.78
N TYR A 91 -2.11 -9.63 0.95
CA TYR A 91 -2.42 -8.32 0.40
C TYR A 91 -3.81 -7.81 0.80
N GLU A 92 -4.42 -8.50 1.74
CA GLU A 92 -5.72 -8.19 2.30
C GLU A 92 -5.52 -7.06 3.31
N THR A 93 -6.43 -6.10 3.25
CA THR A 93 -6.46 -4.99 4.21
C THR A 93 -7.40 -5.34 5.34
N ASP A 94 -7.22 -4.70 6.49
CA ASP A 94 -8.23 -4.75 7.53
C ASP A 94 -9.56 -4.20 6.98
N ALA A 95 -10.68 -4.82 7.37
CA ALA A 95 -12.01 -4.38 6.97
C ALA A 95 -12.29 -2.93 7.43
N GLN A 96 -11.75 -2.54 8.60
CA GLN A 96 -11.87 -1.18 9.12
C GLN A 96 -11.16 -0.14 8.25
N ASP A 97 -10.19 -0.58 7.45
CA ASP A 97 -9.36 0.29 6.61
C ASP A 97 -9.99 0.47 5.21
N HIS A 98 -11.17 -0.11 4.95
CA HIS A 98 -11.97 0.08 3.73
C HIS A 98 -11.18 -0.14 2.43
N GLY A 99 -10.31 -1.16 2.42
CA GLY A 99 -9.47 -1.49 1.25
C GLY A 99 -8.13 -0.75 1.20
N ARG A 100 -7.79 0.09 2.19
CA ARG A 100 -6.48 0.77 2.24
C ARG A 100 -5.46 -0.02 3.05
N PRO A 101 -4.21 -0.13 2.58
CA PRO A 101 -3.17 -0.86 3.30
C PRO A 101 -2.57 0.02 4.42
N ILE A 102 -3.34 0.31 5.47
CA ILE A 102 -2.90 1.22 6.54
C ILE A 102 -1.63 0.72 7.22
N ALA A 103 -1.47 -0.59 7.43
CA ALA A 103 -0.23 -1.15 7.99
C ALA A 103 1.02 -0.72 7.19
N LEU A 104 0.93 -0.70 5.85
CA LEU A 104 2.04 -0.25 5.00
C LEU A 104 2.23 1.27 5.09
N ILE A 105 1.15 2.03 5.05
CA ILE A 105 1.21 3.49 5.04
C ILE A 105 1.74 4.02 6.38
N ALA A 106 1.20 3.52 7.49
CA ALA A 106 1.62 3.88 8.84
C ALA A 106 3.09 3.52 9.08
N ALA A 107 3.52 2.33 8.66
CA ALA A 107 4.91 1.93 8.74
C ALA A 107 5.86 2.78 7.87
N ALA A 108 5.43 3.13 6.66
CA ALA A 108 6.19 4.00 5.78
C ALA A 108 6.39 5.41 6.38
N LEU A 109 5.39 5.90 7.14
CA LEU A 109 5.50 7.12 7.92
C LEU A 109 6.31 6.91 9.22
N GLY A 110 6.34 5.69 9.74
CA GLY A 110 6.94 5.36 11.03
C GLY A 110 6.08 5.74 12.22
N VAL A 111 4.77 5.64 12.06
CA VAL A 111 3.78 5.85 13.13
C VAL A 111 3.03 4.54 13.40
N PRO A 112 2.49 4.34 14.61
CA PRO A 112 1.60 3.21 14.86
C PRO A 112 0.32 3.28 13.99
N ASP A 113 -0.19 2.14 13.57
CA ASP A 113 -1.41 2.04 12.75
C ASP A 113 -2.60 2.77 13.38
N ALA A 114 -2.77 2.65 14.70
CA ALA A 114 -3.83 3.33 15.44
C ALA A 114 -3.76 4.86 15.34
N VAL A 115 -2.54 5.42 15.34
CA VAL A 115 -2.32 6.87 15.19
C VAL A 115 -2.72 7.31 13.80
N PHE A 116 -2.35 6.52 12.78
CA PHE A 116 -2.73 6.84 11.41
C PHE A 116 -4.25 6.73 11.20
N ARG A 117 -4.90 5.72 11.77
CA ARG A 117 -6.38 5.61 11.77
C ARG A 117 -7.05 6.81 12.42
N GLN A 118 -6.54 7.27 13.57
CA GLN A 118 -7.02 8.48 14.23
C GLN A 118 -6.81 9.73 13.36
N ALA A 119 -5.71 9.84 12.62
CA ALA A 119 -5.51 10.94 11.69
C ALA A 119 -6.61 10.94 10.61
N PHE A 120 -6.96 9.76 10.08
CA PHE A 120 -7.96 9.61 9.03
C PHE A 120 -9.40 9.84 9.51
N SER A 121 -9.72 9.68 10.80
CA SER A 121 -11.05 10.00 11.30
C SER A 121 -11.40 11.48 11.19
N GLY A 122 -10.39 12.36 11.03
CA GLY A 122 -10.59 13.79 10.78
C GLY A 122 -10.70 14.17 9.30
N VAL A 123 -10.58 13.22 8.38
CA VAL A 123 -10.65 13.45 6.93
C VAL A 123 -12.09 13.27 6.45
N THR A 124 -12.57 14.22 5.67
CA THR A 124 -13.85 14.16 4.97
C THR A 124 -13.63 13.68 3.53
N PRO A 125 -14.04 12.45 3.17
CA PRO A 125 -13.91 11.95 1.81
C PRO A 125 -14.79 12.77 0.86
N ALA A 126 -14.32 12.93 -0.38
CA ALA A 126 -15.17 13.45 -1.44
C ALA A 126 -16.38 12.52 -1.63
N GLY A 127 -17.57 13.10 -1.81
CA GLY A 127 -18.81 12.34 -1.93
C GLY A 127 -18.75 11.30 -3.05
N ALA A 128 -19.46 10.18 -2.87
CA ALA A 128 -19.55 9.14 -3.89
C ALA A 128 -20.07 9.72 -5.22
N GLY A 129 -19.32 9.52 -6.31
CA GLY A 129 -19.65 10.08 -7.63
C GLY A 129 -19.06 11.46 -7.94
N SER A 130 -18.26 12.03 -7.05
CA SER A 130 -17.46 13.24 -7.34
C SER A 130 -16.23 12.89 -8.18
N SER A 131 -15.71 13.88 -8.93
CA SER A 131 -14.43 13.79 -9.65
C SER A 131 -13.20 13.80 -8.71
N GLY A 132 -13.39 13.56 -7.41
CA GLY A 132 -12.40 13.74 -6.36
C GLY A 132 -12.68 14.98 -5.49
N PRO A 133 -11.87 15.19 -4.43
CA PRO A 133 -12.01 16.34 -3.55
C PRO A 133 -11.65 17.64 -4.28
N THR A 134 -12.30 18.75 -3.91
CA THR A 134 -11.83 20.08 -4.33
C THR A 134 -10.44 20.37 -3.74
N SER A 135 -9.76 21.39 -4.25
CA SER A 135 -8.46 21.83 -3.71
C SER A 135 -8.59 22.21 -2.22
N GLU A 136 -9.66 22.91 -1.86
CA GLU A 136 -9.95 23.36 -0.49
C GLU A 136 -10.25 22.18 0.44
N GLU A 137 -11.02 21.18 -0.02
CA GLU A 137 -11.28 19.95 0.72
C GLU A 137 -10.01 19.15 0.94
N ALA A 138 -9.18 19.01 -0.11
CA ALA A 138 -7.89 18.33 -0.02
C ALA A 138 -6.97 19.03 0.99
N GLN A 139 -6.91 20.37 0.97
CA GLN A 139 -6.13 21.14 1.93
C GLN A 139 -6.66 21.01 3.37
N SER A 140 -7.98 21.01 3.55
CA SER A 140 -8.62 20.82 4.87
C SER A 140 -8.34 19.43 5.44
N ASN A 141 -8.51 18.40 4.60
CA ASN A 141 -8.20 17.01 4.95
C ASN A 141 -6.73 16.85 5.30
N LYS A 142 -5.85 17.49 4.54
CA LYS A 142 -4.40 17.48 4.81
C LYS A 142 -4.08 18.16 6.14
N ALA A 143 -4.69 19.31 6.43
CA ALA A 143 -4.52 19.99 7.71
C ALA A 143 -4.99 19.11 8.89
N ALA A 144 -6.09 18.37 8.73
CA ALA A 144 -6.57 17.42 9.74
C ALA A 144 -5.57 16.27 9.98
N LEU A 145 -5.01 15.68 8.91
CA LEU A 145 -3.98 14.66 9.00
C LEU A 145 -2.73 15.20 9.71
N MET A 146 -2.26 16.37 9.29
CA MET A 146 -1.05 16.99 9.84
C MET A 146 -1.21 17.33 11.32
N LYS A 147 -2.41 17.70 11.79
CA LYS A 147 -2.66 17.94 13.22
C LYS A 147 -2.32 16.72 14.11
N VAL A 148 -2.54 15.51 13.61
CA VAL A 148 -2.26 14.26 14.35
C VAL A 148 -0.84 13.74 14.10
N LEU A 149 -0.32 13.95 12.88
CA LEU A 149 0.96 13.36 12.45
C LEU A 149 2.18 14.24 12.74
N SER A 150 2.04 15.56 12.85
CA SER A 150 3.15 16.48 13.12
C SER A 150 3.90 16.17 14.43
N PRO A 151 3.23 15.79 15.54
CA PRO A 151 3.92 15.37 16.77
C PRO A 151 4.85 14.16 16.61
N TYR A 152 4.65 13.36 15.56
CA TYR A 152 5.50 12.21 15.24
C TYR A 152 6.64 12.58 14.27
N GLY A 153 6.84 13.87 13.99
CA GLY A 153 7.88 14.36 13.08
C GLY A 153 7.56 14.15 11.60
N ILE A 154 6.30 13.87 11.27
CA ILE A 154 5.86 13.72 9.88
C ILE A 154 5.71 15.09 9.25
N THR A 155 6.39 15.30 8.12
CA THR A 155 6.21 16.51 7.31
C THR A 155 5.11 16.32 6.29
N ASN A 156 4.61 17.45 5.81
CA ASN A 156 3.63 17.52 4.74
C ASN A 156 4.14 16.81 3.47
N GLU A 157 5.43 16.98 3.16
CA GLU A 157 6.10 16.39 2.00
C GLU A 157 6.22 14.87 2.16
N ARG A 158 6.55 14.39 3.37
CA ARG A 158 6.63 12.95 3.64
C ARG A 158 5.26 12.29 3.57
N LEU A 159 4.22 12.94 4.08
CA LEU A 159 2.85 12.46 3.96
C LEU A 159 2.42 12.34 2.49
N ASP A 160 2.73 13.35 1.66
CA ASP A 160 2.43 13.31 0.23
C ASP A 160 3.19 12.20 -0.50
N GLU A 161 4.49 12.06 -0.22
CA GLU A 161 5.33 11.03 -0.81
C GLU A 161 4.76 9.63 -0.54
N VAL A 162 4.46 9.32 0.72
CA VAL A 162 3.91 8.03 1.12
C VAL A 162 2.51 7.83 0.52
N SER A 163 1.65 8.85 0.60
CA SER A 163 0.27 8.76 0.09
C SER A 163 0.27 8.52 -1.42
N ASN A 164 1.13 9.20 -2.17
CA ASN A 164 1.28 9.02 -3.61
C ASN A 164 1.84 7.64 -3.96
N TYR A 165 2.77 7.10 -3.17
CA TYR A 165 3.32 5.76 -3.41
C TYR A 165 2.26 4.65 -3.29
N TYR A 166 1.39 4.73 -2.28
CA TYR A 166 0.33 3.73 -2.03
C TYR A 166 -0.99 4.04 -2.75
N ARG A 167 -1.07 5.15 -3.48
CA ARG A 167 -2.20 5.46 -4.35
C ARG A 167 -2.17 4.52 -5.55
N TYR A 168 -3.23 3.73 -5.72
CA TYR A 168 -3.47 2.98 -6.95
C TYR A 168 -4.38 3.80 -7.86
N SER A 169 -4.09 3.80 -9.16
CA SER A 169 -4.82 4.63 -10.10
C SER A 169 -6.18 3.99 -10.40
N GLY A 170 -7.21 4.83 -10.62
CA GLY A 170 -8.61 4.38 -10.78
C GLY A 170 -8.88 3.57 -12.05
N VAL A 171 -7.87 3.15 -12.81
CA VAL A 171 -8.04 2.14 -13.85
C VAL A 171 -8.35 0.81 -13.21
N LYS A 172 -9.40 0.18 -13.73
CA LYS A 172 -10.03 -1.01 -13.18
C LYS A 172 -9.00 -2.13 -12.99
N GLY A 173 -8.67 -2.45 -11.74
CA GLY A 173 -7.85 -3.61 -11.38
C GLY A 173 -6.43 -3.32 -10.88
N GLU A 174 -5.98 -2.06 -10.84
CA GLU A 174 -4.68 -1.74 -10.24
C GLU A 174 -4.76 -1.73 -8.70
N THR A 175 -3.79 -2.39 -8.06
CA THR A 175 -3.56 -2.36 -6.62
C THR A 175 -2.33 -1.49 -6.29
N TRP A 176 -2.01 -1.30 -5.01
CA TRP A 176 -0.74 -0.65 -4.65
C TRP A 176 0.46 -1.47 -5.16
N LYS A 177 1.63 -0.82 -5.24
CA LYS A 177 2.89 -1.46 -5.68
C LYS A 177 3.25 -2.62 -4.76
N ARG A 178 3.48 -3.78 -5.36
CA ARG A 178 3.81 -5.04 -4.67
C ARG A 178 4.93 -5.76 -5.42
N THR A 179 5.72 -6.54 -4.70
CA THR A 179 6.70 -7.47 -5.28
C THR A 179 6.48 -8.83 -4.62
N PRO A 180 6.15 -9.90 -5.37
CA PRO A 180 5.97 -11.21 -4.76
C PRO A 180 7.29 -11.76 -4.20
N ALA A 181 7.21 -12.44 -3.07
CA ALA A 181 8.34 -13.15 -2.49
C ALA A 181 8.69 -14.42 -3.28
N THR A 182 9.96 -14.84 -3.20
CA THR A 182 10.44 -16.13 -3.70
C THR A 182 11.18 -16.87 -2.61
N LEU A 183 11.01 -18.20 -2.57
CA LEU A 183 11.46 -19.07 -1.49
C LEU A 183 12.12 -20.32 -2.06
N SER A 184 12.93 -21.01 -1.25
CA SER A 184 13.53 -22.32 -1.55
C SER A 184 13.42 -23.22 -0.33
N THR A 185 13.16 -24.51 -0.52
CA THR A 185 13.18 -25.48 0.58
C THR A 185 14.61 -25.88 0.93
N THR A 186 14.80 -26.26 2.19
CA THR A 186 15.95 -27.05 2.66
C THR A 186 15.45 -28.44 2.98
N VAL A 187 16.05 -29.45 2.35
CA VAL A 187 15.59 -30.84 2.40
C VAL A 187 16.68 -31.71 3.00
N LYS A 188 16.32 -32.58 3.93
CA LYS A 188 17.21 -33.59 4.52
C LYS A 188 16.48 -34.93 4.54
N ASP A 189 17.14 -35.98 4.06
CA ASP A 189 16.58 -37.34 3.98
C ASP A 189 15.22 -37.39 3.25
N GLY A 190 15.06 -36.53 2.24
CA GLY A 190 13.83 -36.40 1.45
C GLY A 190 12.74 -35.54 2.09
N VAL A 191 12.89 -35.09 3.33
CA VAL A 191 11.89 -34.30 4.09
C VAL A 191 12.26 -32.83 4.13
N VAL A 192 11.27 -31.93 4.03
CA VAL A 192 11.50 -30.48 4.17
C VAL A 192 11.80 -30.16 5.63
N THR A 193 12.99 -29.61 5.89
CA THR A 193 13.47 -29.23 7.24
C THR A 193 13.55 -27.72 7.44
N GLY A 194 13.43 -26.93 6.37
CA GLY A 194 13.46 -25.48 6.45
C GLY A 194 13.03 -24.82 5.15
N VAL A 195 12.82 -23.50 5.22
CA VAL A 195 12.50 -22.65 4.08
C VAL A 195 13.41 -21.43 4.12
N THR A 196 14.13 -21.20 3.03
CA THR A 196 14.99 -20.03 2.83
C THR A 196 14.26 -19.01 1.99
N ILE A 197 14.27 -17.75 2.43
CA ILE A 197 13.73 -16.63 1.67
C ILE A 197 14.79 -16.17 0.66
N THR A 198 14.53 -16.32 -0.64
CA THR A 198 15.44 -15.87 -1.71
C THR A 198 15.12 -14.46 -2.18
N ASN A 199 13.85 -14.05 -2.09
CA ASN A 199 13.39 -12.68 -2.19
C ASN A 199 12.25 -12.50 -1.18
N ALA A 200 12.37 -11.52 -0.28
CA ALA A 200 11.38 -11.29 0.76
C ALA A 200 10.07 -10.68 0.25
N GLY A 201 10.07 -10.18 -0.99
CA GLY A 201 8.97 -9.43 -1.56
C GLY A 201 8.76 -8.08 -0.88
N SER A 202 7.69 -7.39 -1.26
CA SER A 202 7.27 -6.12 -0.67
C SER A 202 5.78 -5.88 -0.88
N GLY A 203 5.20 -5.03 -0.03
CA GLY A 203 3.81 -4.62 -0.13
C GLY A 203 2.81 -5.60 0.45
N TYR A 204 3.24 -6.61 1.21
CA TYR A 204 2.35 -7.46 1.98
C TYR A 204 1.74 -6.65 3.15
N SER A 205 0.41 -6.49 3.16
CA SER A 205 -0.34 -5.80 4.23
C SER A 205 -0.80 -6.74 5.33
N SER A 206 -0.78 -8.05 5.10
CA SER A 206 -1.14 -9.10 6.04
C SER A 206 -0.26 -10.34 5.81
N ALA A 207 -0.14 -11.24 6.78
CA ALA A 207 0.73 -12.41 6.65
C ALA A 207 0.22 -13.38 5.56
N PRO A 208 1.01 -13.69 4.51
CA PRO A 208 0.60 -14.66 3.51
C PRO A 208 0.68 -16.10 4.05
N THR A 209 -0.07 -17.01 3.42
CA THR A 209 0.04 -18.45 3.66
C THR A 209 1.01 -19.07 2.66
N VAL A 210 1.89 -19.95 3.13
CA VAL A 210 2.82 -20.69 2.26
C VAL A 210 2.46 -22.17 2.29
N LYS A 211 2.22 -22.76 1.11
CA LYS A 211 1.99 -24.18 0.91
C LYS A 211 3.13 -24.76 0.10
N ILE A 212 3.72 -25.86 0.56
CA ILE A 212 4.86 -26.53 -0.07
C ILE A 212 4.41 -27.94 -0.40
N THR A 213 4.50 -28.38 -1.64
CA THR A 213 4.08 -29.71 -2.09
C THR A 213 5.19 -30.36 -2.87
N GLY A 214 5.53 -31.59 -2.54
CA GLY A 214 6.56 -32.34 -3.24
C GLY A 214 6.53 -33.83 -2.91
N PRO A 215 7.61 -34.56 -3.25
CA PRO A 215 7.64 -36.03 -3.17
C PRO A 215 7.39 -36.60 -1.77
N SER A 216 7.78 -35.87 -0.71
CA SER A 216 7.57 -36.28 0.68
C SER A 216 6.25 -35.82 1.28
N GLY A 217 5.40 -35.14 0.51
CA GLY A 217 4.08 -34.70 0.93
C GLY A 217 3.85 -33.19 0.83
N THR A 218 2.87 -32.70 1.60
CA THR A 218 2.46 -31.31 1.65
C THR A 218 2.73 -30.72 3.03
N TYR A 219 3.37 -29.55 3.06
CA TYR A 219 3.66 -28.77 4.25
C TYR A 219 2.94 -27.43 4.15
N THR A 220 2.56 -26.89 5.30
CA THR A 220 2.08 -25.50 5.39
C THR A 220 3.02 -24.73 6.29
N ALA A 221 3.20 -23.45 6.00
CA ALA A 221 4.06 -22.58 6.79
C ALA A 221 3.40 -21.21 7.00
N THR A 222 3.73 -20.58 8.13
CA THR A 222 3.33 -19.21 8.47
C THR A 222 4.48 -18.26 8.17
N ALA A 223 4.18 -17.20 7.42
CA ALA A 223 5.09 -16.10 7.20
C ALA A 223 4.91 -15.01 8.28
N THR A 224 6.00 -14.40 8.70
CA THR A 224 6.00 -13.15 9.48
C THR A 224 6.43 -12.01 8.58
N ILE A 225 5.85 -10.82 8.78
CA ILE A 225 6.14 -9.63 7.98
C ILE A 225 6.99 -8.64 8.77
N ALA A 226 7.92 -7.99 8.09
CA ALA A 226 8.56 -6.77 8.53
C ALA A 226 7.96 -5.55 7.82
N TYR A 227 7.60 -4.55 8.61
CA TYR A 227 7.15 -3.25 8.13
C TYR A 227 8.26 -2.22 8.35
N THR A 228 8.55 -1.41 7.33
CA THR A 228 9.69 -0.49 7.33
C THR A 228 9.33 0.86 6.69
N LYS A 229 10.20 1.86 6.84
CA LYS A 229 10.05 3.17 6.20
C LYS A 229 10.42 3.18 4.71
N ASP A 230 11.17 2.17 4.26
CA ASP A 230 11.64 2.05 2.88
C ASP A 230 10.60 1.32 2.04
N PHE A 231 10.06 2.00 1.04
CA PHE A 231 9.04 1.45 0.14
C PHE A 231 9.42 0.12 -0.52
N LYS A 232 10.69 -0.13 -0.79
CA LYS A 232 11.15 -1.36 -1.45
C LYS A 232 11.14 -2.58 -0.51
N THR A 233 11.22 -2.35 0.80
CA THR A 233 11.31 -3.42 1.79
C THR A 233 10.12 -3.46 2.75
N ASN A 234 9.24 -2.45 2.69
CA ASN A 234 8.07 -2.37 3.55
C ASN A 234 7.04 -3.45 3.19
N GLY A 235 6.57 -4.18 4.20
CA GLY A 235 5.69 -5.33 4.01
C GLY A 235 6.44 -6.49 3.35
N SER A 236 7.63 -6.81 3.83
CA SER A 236 8.45 -7.94 3.34
C SER A 236 8.35 -9.14 4.28
N ILE A 237 8.47 -10.36 3.75
CA ILE A 237 8.51 -11.57 4.57
C ILE A 237 9.85 -11.62 5.32
N SER A 238 9.80 -11.59 6.65
CA SER A 238 10.98 -11.59 7.52
C SER A 238 11.36 -12.97 8.03
N SER A 239 10.40 -13.88 8.16
CA SER A 239 10.64 -15.28 8.54
C SER A 239 9.52 -16.19 8.09
N ILE A 240 9.81 -17.48 8.00
CA ILE A 240 8.86 -18.53 7.67
C ILE A 240 9.05 -19.67 8.66
N ALA A 241 7.95 -20.12 9.26
CA ALA A 241 7.91 -21.26 10.16
C ALA A 241 7.01 -22.35 9.57
N ILE A 242 7.57 -23.54 9.34
CA ILE A 242 6.81 -24.73 8.93
C ILE A 242 5.96 -25.18 10.13
N LYS A 243 4.70 -25.55 9.86
CA LYS A 243 3.77 -26.09 10.87
C LYS A 243 3.95 -27.59 11.07
#